data_AF-A0A1F0E4A4-F1
#
_entry.id   AF-A0A1F0E4A4-F1
#
_cell.length_a   1.000
_cell.length_b   1.000
_cell.length_c   1.000
_cell.angle_alpha   90.00
_cell.angle_beta   90.00
_cell.angle_gamma   90.00
#
_symmetry.space_group_name_H-M   'P 1'
#
loop_
_entity.id
_entity.type
_entity.pdbx_description
1 polymer ?
#
loop_
_entity_poly.entity_id
_entity_poly.type
_entity_poly.pdbx_seq_one_letter_code
_entity_poly.pdbx_strand_id
1 'polypeptide(L)'
;MPKIMLKNATETKSETNNTLSLIKPVEKTKTTVDTLTLQRILRKKRSQKYMEAMKSLDAGGHVHNQEKVNELINIIREEFPEVELINSGMFLGILAKCYLGSPYEVHTLSFSFSIIEHYKKGQTLPDGMEKARAMAARGVYEYIEVYTDYCCAVSSDGTVSMI
;
A
#
# COMPACT_ATOMS: atom_id res chain seq x y z
N MET A 1 -68.29 -26.52 35.55
CA MET A 1 -67.76 -26.86 36.89
C MET A 1 -66.28 -27.21 36.74
N PRO A 2 -65.34 -26.90 37.66
CA PRO A 2 -65.24 -25.81 38.64
C PRO A 2 -63.99 -24.90 38.41
N LYS A 3 -63.93 -23.80 39.18
CA LYS A 3 -62.84 -22.82 39.35
C LYS A 3 -61.58 -23.43 39.98
N ILE A 4 -60.41 -22.86 39.69
CA ILE A 4 -59.42 -22.54 40.73
C ILE A 4 -58.89 -21.12 40.52
N MET A 5 -58.91 -20.35 41.60
CA MET A 5 -58.64 -18.91 41.73
C MET A 5 -57.26 -18.67 42.40
N LEU A 6 -56.62 -17.55 41.98
CA LEU A 6 -55.72 -16.64 42.71
C LEU A 6 -54.51 -17.15 43.53
N LYS A 7 -53.36 -16.47 43.36
CA LYS A 7 -52.80 -15.52 44.35
C LYS A 7 -51.64 -14.67 43.79
N ASN A 8 -51.59 -13.44 44.27
CA ASN A 8 -50.74 -12.32 43.85
C ASN A 8 -49.35 -12.30 44.53
N ALA A 9 -48.46 -11.54 43.88
CA ALA A 9 -47.44 -10.62 44.41
C ALA A 9 -46.26 -11.17 45.25
N THR A 10 -45.05 -10.96 44.71
CA THR A 10 -43.98 -10.28 45.44
C THR A 10 -43.18 -9.43 44.47
N GLU A 11 -43.27 -8.12 44.67
CA GLU A 11 -42.35 -7.12 44.15
C GLU A 11 -40.94 -7.41 44.68
N THR A 12 -39.94 -7.22 43.84
CA THR A 12 -38.61 -6.83 44.30
C THR A 12 -38.02 -5.90 43.27
N LYS A 13 -38.21 -4.60 43.52
CA LYS A 13 -37.38 -3.55 42.95
C LYS A 13 -35.94 -3.78 43.42
N SER A 14 -35.03 -3.90 42.48
CA SER A 14 -33.63 -3.54 42.69
C SER A 14 -33.27 -2.49 41.65
N GLU A 15 -33.47 -1.23 42.03
CA GLU A 15 -32.77 -0.10 41.45
C GLU A 15 -31.30 -0.21 41.87
N THR A 16 -30.41 -0.42 40.91
CA THR A 16 -29.01 -0.03 41.06
C THR A 16 -28.61 0.79 39.85
N ASN A 17 -28.67 2.10 40.05
CA ASN A 17 -27.88 3.08 39.32
C ASN A 17 -26.42 2.60 39.32
N ASN A 18 -25.79 2.47 38.16
CA ASN A 18 -24.67 3.36 37.84
C ASN A 18 -24.02 3.10 36.48
N THR A 19 -23.70 4.25 35.87
CA THR A 19 -22.61 4.48 34.92
C THR A 19 -22.80 3.98 33.49
N LEU A 20 -23.42 4.88 32.72
CA LEU A 20 -23.06 5.22 31.36
C LEU A 20 -21.54 5.04 31.11
N SER A 21 -21.13 3.94 30.51
CA SER A 21 -19.88 3.85 29.79
C SER A 21 -20.20 3.61 28.32
N LEU A 22 -20.56 4.70 27.62
CA LEU A 22 -20.26 4.79 26.20
C LEU A 22 -18.73 4.84 26.08
N ILE A 23 -18.09 3.68 26.22
CA ILE A 23 -16.83 3.48 25.53
C ILE A 23 -17.25 3.46 24.06
N LYS A 24 -17.18 4.64 23.43
CA LYS A 24 -17.08 4.72 21.97
C LYS A 24 -16.11 3.60 21.58
N PRO A 25 -16.48 2.70 20.66
CA PRO A 25 -15.43 1.98 19.96
C PRO A 25 -14.48 3.07 19.50
N VAL A 26 -13.21 2.99 19.94
CA VAL A 26 -12.16 3.76 19.31
C VAL A 26 -12.25 3.31 17.87
N GLU A 27 -12.92 4.14 17.06
CA GLU A 27 -12.79 4.11 15.62
C GLU A 27 -11.30 4.26 15.42
N LYS A 28 -10.62 3.13 15.25
CA LYS A 28 -9.47 3.08 14.36
C LYS A 28 -10.01 3.80 13.14
N THR A 29 -9.57 5.03 12.94
CA THR A 29 -9.81 5.81 11.75
C THR A 29 -9.20 4.99 10.62
N LYS A 30 -9.95 3.97 10.18
CA LYS A 30 -9.90 3.45 8.85
C LYS A 30 -10.30 4.66 8.05
N THR A 31 -9.31 5.35 7.51
CA THR A 31 -9.48 6.10 6.27
C THR A 31 -10.10 5.10 5.31
N THR A 32 -11.42 4.99 5.34
CA THR A 32 -12.20 4.27 4.35
C THR A 32 -12.13 5.15 3.12
N VAL A 33 -10.96 5.14 2.47
CA VAL A 33 -10.82 5.66 1.13
C VAL A 33 -11.87 4.88 0.33
N ASP A 34 -12.86 5.60 -0.19
CA ASP A 34 -13.96 4.97 -0.93
C ASP A 34 -13.33 4.08 -2.01
N THR A 35 -13.76 2.82 -2.08
CA THR A 35 -13.12 1.79 -2.92
C THR A 35 -12.99 2.22 -4.38
N LEU A 36 -13.97 2.98 -4.89
CA LEU A 36 -13.96 3.56 -6.23
C LEU A 36 -12.90 4.64 -6.38
N THR A 37 -12.75 5.50 -5.37
CA THR A 37 -11.68 6.51 -5.35
C THR A 37 -10.29 5.88 -5.28
N LEU A 38 -10.12 4.80 -4.52
CA LEU A 38 -8.88 4.06 -4.44
C LEU A 38 -8.52 3.43 -5.80
N GLN A 39 -9.45 2.72 -6.43
CA GLN A 39 -9.21 2.13 -7.75
C GLN A 39 -8.88 3.19 -8.81
N ARG A 40 -9.50 4.39 -8.72
CA ARG A 40 -9.20 5.51 -9.60
C ARG A 40 -7.78 6.04 -9.36
N ILE A 41 -7.32 6.10 -8.12
CA ILE A 41 -5.96 6.52 -7.75
C ILE A 41 -4.94 5.50 -8.27
N LEU A 42 -5.14 4.20 -8.00
CA LEU A 42 -4.22 3.13 -8.40
C LEU A 42 -4.10 2.97 -9.93
N ARG A 43 -5.13 3.34 -10.70
CA ARG A 43 -5.11 3.31 -12.18
C ARG A 43 -4.62 4.61 -12.80
N LYS A 44 -4.28 5.62 -12.01
CA LYS A 44 -3.82 6.91 -12.53
C LYS A 44 -2.49 6.72 -13.24
N LYS A 45 -2.40 7.18 -14.48
CA LYS A 45 -1.15 7.20 -15.26
C LYS A 45 -0.08 8.02 -14.51
N ARG A 46 1.13 7.48 -14.42
CA ARG A 46 2.30 8.20 -13.86
C ARG A 46 2.76 9.26 -14.87
N SER A 47 3.12 10.47 -14.41
CA SER A 47 3.49 11.53 -15.35
C SER A 47 4.82 11.26 -16.04
N GLN A 48 5.05 11.91 -17.17
CA GLN A 48 6.34 11.80 -17.86
C GLN A 48 7.49 12.35 -17.02
N LYS A 49 7.26 13.45 -16.26
CA LYS A 49 8.27 13.99 -15.35
C LYS A 49 8.70 12.97 -14.31
N TYR A 50 7.75 12.21 -13.77
CA TYR A 50 8.03 11.09 -12.89
C TYR A 50 8.88 10.05 -13.61
N MET A 51 8.41 9.55 -14.76
CA MET A 51 9.08 8.49 -15.53
C MET A 51 10.48 8.90 -16.02
N GLU A 52 10.73 10.19 -16.24
CA GLU A 52 12.04 10.73 -16.59
C GLU A 52 12.96 10.88 -15.37
N ALA A 53 12.44 11.42 -14.25
CA ALA A 53 13.16 11.46 -12.98
C ALA A 53 13.60 10.04 -12.55
N MET A 54 12.73 9.08 -12.79
CA MET A 54 12.95 7.65 -12.65
C MET A 54 14.12 7.11 -13.48
N LYS A 55 14.11 7.34 -14.79
CA LYS A 55 15.20 6.90 -15.69
C LYS A 55 16.54 7.57 -15.34
N SER A 56 16.49 8.83 -14.91
CA SER A 56 17.67 9.59 -14.50
C SER A 56 18.34 9.02 -13.25
N LEU A 57 17.55 8.50 -12.29
CA LEU A 57 18.06 7.80 -11.10
C LEU A 57 18.75 6.49 -11.45
N ASP A 58 18.13 5.66 -12.29
CA ASP A 58 18.65 4.34 -12.68
C ASP A 58 19.97 4.45 -13.49
N ALA A 59 20.16 5.55 -14.23
CA ALA A 59 21.39 5.85 -14.94
C ALA A 59 22.60 6.19 -14.03
N GLY A 60 22.42 6.19 -12.69
CA GLY A 60 23.51 6.32 -11.71
C GLY A 60 24.22 7.68 -11.69
N GLY A 61 23.71 8.67 -12.42
CA GLY A 61 24.47 9.88 -12.78
C GLY A 61 24.48 11.01 -11.75
N HIS A 62 23.63 10.99 -10.72
CA HIS A 62 23.41 12.20 -9.91
C HIS A 62 23.12 11.90 -8.43
N VAL A 63 24.15 11.50 -7.67
CA VAL A 63 24.08 11.41 -6.20
C VAL A 63 25.14 12.30 -5.53
N HIS A 64 25.40 13.49 -6.09
CA HIS A 64 26.30 14.48 -5.46
C HIS A 64 25.68 15.89 -5.33
N ASN A 65 24.44 16.10 -5.79
CA ASN A 65 23.77 17.40 -5.65
C ASN A 65 22.48 17.25 -4.84
N GLN A 66 22.49 17.78 -3.62
CA GLN A 66 21.36 17.74 -2.68
C GLN A 66 20.11 18.45 -3.22
N GLU A 67 20.26 19.47 -4.08
CA GLU A 67 19.13 20.18 -4.69
C GLU A 67 18.39 19.30 -5.69
N LYS A 68 19.12 18.56 -6.54
CA LYS A 68 18.53 17.60 -7.48
C LYS A 68 17.82 16.46 -6.74
N VAL A 69 18.36 16.02 -5.60
CA VAL A 69 17.71 15.04 -4.73
C VAL A 69 16.39 15.59 -4.17
N ASN A 70 16.39 16.83 -3.70
CA ASN A 70 15.18 17.46 -3.15
C ASN A 70 14.11 17.72 -4.23
N GLU A 71 14.49 18.14 -5.43
CA GLU A 71 13.59 18.29 -6.57
C GLU A 71 12.92 16.96 -6.92
N LEU A 72 13.71 15.89 -6.94
CA LEU A 72 13.23 14.55 -7.22
C LEU A 72 12.27 14.03 -6.13
N ILE A 73 12.58 14.29 -4.85
CA ILE A 73 11.67 14.00 -3.73
C ILE A 73 10.34 14.74 -3.90
N ASN A 74 10.37 16.00 -4.35
CA ASN A 74 9.15 16.78 -4.57
C ASN A 74 8.34 16.25 -5.75
N ILE A 75 8.99 15.91 -6.87
CA ILE A 75 8.32 15.27 -8.01
C ILE A 75 7.64 13.96 -7.57
N ILE A 76 8.33 13.12 -6.80
CA ILE A 76 7.74 11.87 -6.28
C ILE A 76 6.53 12.16 -5.38
N ARG A 77 6.62 13.17 -4.49
CA ARG A 77 5.50 13.57 -3.61
C ARG A 77 4.30 14.11 -4.37
N GLU A 78 4.52 14.88 -5.44
CA GLU A 78 3.45 15.43 -6.29
C GLU A 78 2.74 14.33 -7.10
N GLU A 79 3.48 13.31 -7.50
CA GLU A 79 2.96 12.21 -8.32
C GLU A 79 2.18 11.19 -7.48
N PHE A 80 2.53 11.07 -6.21
CA PHE A 80 1.92 10.19 -5.23
C PHE A 80 1.11 10.99 -4.19
N PRO A 81 -0.16 11.35 -4.45
CA PRO A 81 -1.11 11.62 -3.36
C PRO A 81 -1.35 10.38 -2.46
N GLU A 82 -0.74 9.25 -2.83
CA GLU A 82 -0.65 7.98 -2.11
C GLU A 82 0.13 8.03 -0.79
N VAL A 83 0.54 9.21 -0.31
CA VAL A 83 0.95 9.38 1.09
C VAL A 83 -0.12 8.83 2.03
N GLU A 84 -1.41 8.94 1.68
CA GLU A 84 -2.49 8.29 2.44
C GLU A 84 -2.43 6.76 2.37
N LEU A 85 -2.06 6.17 1.24
CA LEU A 85 -1.90 4.72 1.07
C LEU A 85 -0.71 4.18 1.86
N ILE A 86 0.40 4.92 1.88
CA ILE A 86 1.57 4.63 2.71
C ILE A 86 1.19 4.75 4.19
N ASN A 87 0.50 5.83 4.59
CA ASN A 87 0.04 6.05 5.97
C ASN A 87 -0.99 5.01 6.42
N SER A 88 -1.77 4.45 5.48
CA SER A 88 -2.72 3.36 5.75
C SER A 88 -2.04 1.99 5.90
N GLY A 89 -0.74 1.88 5.58
CA GLY A 89 0.01 0.62 5.61
C GLY A 89 -0.31 -0.33 4.46
N MET A 90 -1.00 0.15 3.42
CA MET A 90 -1.38 -0.67 2.27
C MET A 90 -0.26 -0.84 1.26
N PHE A 91 0.68 0.09 1.17
CA PHE A 91 1.81 -0.02 0.25
C PHE A 91 2.93 -0.85 0.90
N LEU A 92 3.37 -1.90 0.19
CA LEU A 92 4.39 -2.84 0.67
C LEU A 92 5.77 -2.49 0.11
N GLY A 93 5.85 -2.14 -1.18
CA GLY A 93 7.12 -1.80 -1.82
C GLY A 93 7.07 -1.80 -3.34
N ILE A 94 8.22 -1.53 -3.96
CA ILE A 94 8.40 -1.59 -5.41
C ILE A 94 9.37 -2.70 -5.77
N LEU A 95 9.02 -3.46 -6.81
CA LEU A 95 9.87 -4.48 -7.43
C LEU A 95 10.16 -4.16 -8.88
N ALA A 96 11.40 -4.37 -9.30
CA ALA A 96 11.78 -4.29 -10.71
C ALA A 96 12.77 -5.40 -11.09
N LYS A 97 12.97 -5.56 -12.40
CA LYS A 97 13.86 -6.58 -12.95
C LYS A 97 15.30 -6.26 -12.60
N CYS A 98 16.03 -7.26 -12.11
CA CYS A 98 17.45 -7.13 -11.88
C CYS A 98 18.25 -7.52 -13.13
N TYR A 99 19.15 -6.65 -13.57
CA TYR A 99 19.99 -6.86 -14.76
C TYR A 99 21.46 -7.24 -14.44
N LEU A 100 21.80 -7.50 -13.17
CA LEU A 100 23.11 -8.01 -12.75
C LEU A 100 23.45 -9.39 -13.34
N GLY A 101 22.46 -10.11 -13.86
CA GLY A 101 22.60 -11.47 -14.36
C GLY A 101 22.50 -12.52 -13.24
N SER A 102 22.66 -13.79 -13.63
CA SER A 102 22.53 -14.93 -12.72
C SER A 102 23.50 -14.80 -11.52
N PRO A 103 23.05 -15.02 -10.27
CA PRO A 103 21.77 -15.63 -9.87
C PRO A 103 20.63 -14.63 -9.57
N TYR A 104 20.80 -13.34 -9.85
CA TYR A 104 19.84 -12.29 -9.50
C TYR A 104 18.70 -12.18 -10.51
N GLU A 105 17.48 -11.96 -10.02
CA GLU A 105 16.28 -11.87 -10.88
C GLU A 105 15.47 -10.59 -10.69
N VAL A 106 15.33 -10.13 -9.44
CA VAL A 106 14.56 -8.92 -9.09
C VAL A 106 15.30 -8.14 -8.03
N HIS A 107 15.01 -6.85 -7.92
CA HIS A 107 15.45 -6.02 -6.80
C HIS A 107 14.26 -5.27 -6.22
N THR A 108 14.36 -4.91 -4.94
CA THR A 108 13.43 -3.99 -4.29
C THR A 108 13.96 -2.58 -4.37
N LEU A 109 13.03 -1.64 -4.49
CA LEU A 109 13.30 -0.23 -4.67
C LEU A 109 12.63 0.56 -3.56
N SER A 110 13.31 1.60 -3.07
CA SER A 110 12.70 2.58 -2.19
C SER A 110 11.72 3.47 -2.96
N PHE A 111 10.96 4.33 -2.27
CA PHE A 111 10.13 5.35 -2.91
C PHE A 111 10.93 6.32 -3.80
N SER A 112 12.22 6.49 -3.48
CA SER A 112 13.18 7.24 -4.30
C SER A 112 13.86 6.36 -5.34
N PHE A 113 13.37 5.15 -5.55
CA PHE A 113 13.87 4.14 -6.48
C PHE A 113 15.36 3.86 -6.34
N SER A 114 15.87 4.04 -5.13
CA SER A 114 17.18 3.53 -4.77
C SER A 114 17.04 2.04 -4.54
N ILE A 115 17.94 1.26 -5.13
CA ILE A 115 17.97 -0.19 -4.91
C ILE A 115 18.23 -0.42 -3.42
N ILE A 116 17.28 -1.10 -2.77
CA ILE A 116 17.41 -1.51 -1.37
C ILE A 116 18.17 -2.83 -1.33
N GLU A 117 17.72 -3.82 -2.11
CA GLU A 117 18.31 -5.16 -2.11
C GLU A 117 18.09 -5.88 -3.44
N HIS A 118 19.09 -6.67 -3.85
CA HIS A 118 18.99 -7.59 -4.99
C HIS A 118 18.66 -9.00 -4.52
N TYR A 119 17.64 -9.61 -5.11
CA TYR A 119 17.19 -10.95 -4.75
C TYR A 119 17.59 -11.97 -5.81
N LYS A 120 18.12 -13.09 -5.32
CA LYS A 120 18.43 -14.27 -6.13
C LYS A 120 17.16 -15.05 -6.45
N LYS A 121 17.23 -15.87 -7.50
CA LYS A 121 16.17 -16.83 -7.79
C LYS A 121 15.87 -17.72 -6.60
N GLY A 122 14.63 -17.70 -6.12
CA GLY A 122 14.16 -18.48 -4.98
C GLY A 122 14.50 -17.91 -3.60
N GLN A 123 15.20 -16.78 -3.50
CA GLN A 123 15.40 -16.07 -2.23
C GLN A 123 14.11 -15.35 -1.85
N THR A 124 13.51 -15.68 -0.71
CA THR A 124 12.24 -15.11 -0.23
C THR A 124 12.23 -13.58 -0.21
N LEU A 125 11.18 -12.98 -0.77
CA LEU A 125 10.93 -11.54 -0.68
C LEU A 125 10.18 -11.19 0.61
N PRO A 126 10.42 -10.00 1.19
CA PRO A 126 9.71 -9.56 2.39
C PRO A 126 8.25 -9.19 2.10
N ASP A 127 7.46 -9.09 3.18
CA ASP A 127 6.14 -8.45 3.24
C ASP A 127 5.11 -8.93 2.20
N GLY A 128 5.20 -10.20 1.76
CA GLY A 128 4.25 -10.78 0.81
C GLY A 128 4.43 -10.29 -0.64
N MET A 129 5.55 -9.63 -0.96
CA MET A 129 5.86 -9.15 -2.31
C MET A 129 6.14 -10.27 -3.32
N GLU A 130 6.22 -11.52 -2.85
CA GLU A 130 6.42 -12.72 -3.68
C GLU A 130 5.42 -12.81 -4.85
N LYS A 131 4.18 -12.33 -4.65
CA LYS A 131 3.13 -12.29 -5.68
C LYS A 131 3.51 -11.51 -6.94
N ALA A 132 4.41 -10.53 -6.81
CA ALA A 132 4.85 -9.68 -7.92
C ALA A 132 6.18 -10.13 -8.55
N ARG A 133 6.90 -11.10 -7.95
CA ARG A 133 8.21 -11.56 -8.44
C ARG A 133 8.18 -11.99 -9.90
N ALA A 134 7.25 -12.88 -10.25
CA ALA A 134 7.18 -13.45 -11.59
C ALA A 134 6.90 -12.37 -12.66
N MET A 135 6.14 -11.34 -12.30
CA MET A 135 5.83 -10.22 -13.19
C MET A 135 7.06 -9.31 -13.36
N ALA A 136 7.75 -8.97 -12.27
CA ALA A 136 8.96 -8.15 -12.29
C ALA A 136 10.10 -8.87 -13.05
N ALA A 137 10.32 -10.16 -12.80
CA ALA A 137 11.38 -10.94 -13.43
C ALA A 137 11.24 -11.04 -14.97
N ARG A 138 10.00 -10.99 -15.51
CA ARG A 138 9.77 -10.95 -16.96
C ARG A 138 10.32 -9.67 -17.58
N GLY A 139 10.22 -8.54 -16.89
CA GLY A 139 10.67 -7.23 -17.38
C GLY A 139 9.80 -6.68 -18.52
N VAL A 140 8.51 -7.00 -18.53
CA VAL A 140 7.54 -6.40 -19.46
C VAL A 140 7.20 -4.96 -19.03
N TYR A 141 7.23 -4.72 -17.72
CA TYR A 141 7.00 -3.45 -17.08
C TYR A 141 8.31 -2.88 -16.54
N GLU A 142 8.37 -1.57 -16.38
CA GLU A 142 9.54 -0.87 -15.82
C GLU A 142 9.71 -1.27 -14.34
N TYR A 143 8.62 -1.24 -13.59
CA TYR A 143 8.54 -1.66 -12.20
C TYR A 143 7.10 -2.04 -11.83
N ILE A 144 6.95 -2.64 -10.65
CA ILE A 144 5.68 -3.06 -10.08
C ILE A 144 5.58 -2.52 -8.67
N GLU A 145 4.54 -1.73 -8.44
CA GLU A 145 4.15 -1.29 -7.11
C GLU A 145 3.30 -2.39 -6.46
N VAL A 146 3.68 -2.80 -5.26
CA VAL A 146 3.01 -3.88 -4.54
C VAL A 146 2.26 -3.25 -3.37
N TYR A 147 0.95 -3.44 -3.36
CA TYR A 147 0.08 -3.10 -2.24
C TYR A 147 -0.41 -4.40 -1.58
N THR A 148 -1.01 -4.31 -0.39
CA THR A 148 -1.55 -5.48 0.34
C THR A 148 -2.48 -6.31 -0.54
N ASP A 149 -3.45 -5.66 -1.18
CA ASP A 149 -4.50 -6.33 -1.95
C ASP A 149 -4.30 -6.29 -3.47
N TYR A 150 -3.46 -5.38 -3.98
CA TYR A 150 -3.32 -5.11 -5.42
C TYR A 150 -1.86 -5.05 -5.85
N CYS A 151 -1.61 -5.29 -7.14
CA CYS A 151 -0.34 -4.95 -7.78
C CYS A 151 -0.58 -3.95 -8.92
N CYS A 152 0.23 -2.91 -9.00
CA CYS A 152 0.18 -1.94 -10.09
C CYS A 152 1.44 -2.08 -10.93
N ALA A 153 1.27 -2.57 -12.15
CA ALA A 153 2.36 -2.75 -13.10
C ALA A 153 2.48 -1.49 -13.96
N VAL A 154 3.66 -0.85 -13.94
CA VAL A 154 3.88 0.43 -14.60
C VAL A 154 4.78 0.26 -15.83
N SER A 155 4.26 0.68 -16.98
CA SER A 155 4.97 0.63 -18.26
C SER A 155 5.92 1.81 -18.42
N SER A 156 6.87 1.73 -19.36
CA SER A 156 7.88 2.76 -19.60
C SER A 156 7.33 4.13 -20.06
N ASP A 157 6.07 4.16 -20.52
CA ASP A 157 5.31 5.36 -20.89
C ASP A 157 4.46 5.92 -19.73
N GLY A 158 4.55 5.32 -18.54
CA GLY A 158 3.80 5.66 -17.33
C GLY A 158 2.42 5.03 -17.22
N THR A 159 1.99 4.24 -18.21
CA THR A 159 0.67 3.57 -18.18
C THR A 159 0.64 2.49 -17.09
N VAL A 160 -0.38 2.55 -16.23
CA VAL A 160 -0.54 1.65 -15.08
C VAL A 160 -1.59 0.59 -15.37
N SER A 161 -1.25 -0.67 -15.13
CA SER A 161 -2.16 -1.81 -15.18
C SER A 161 -2.31 -2.40 -13.77
N MET A 162 -3.51 -2.32 -13.22
CA MET A 162 -3.83 -2.92 -11.92
C MET A 162 -4.16 -4.42 -12.10
N ILE A 163 -3.54 -5.25 -11.26
CA ILE A 163 -3.57 -6.72 -11.29
C ILE A 163 -4.04 -7.23 -9.93
#